data_AF-A0A354YZL8-F1
#
_entry.id   AF-A0A354YZL8-F1
#
_cell.length_a   1.000
_cell.length_b   1.000
_cell.length_c   1.000
_cell.angle_alpha   90.00
_cell.angle_beta   90.00
_cell.angle_gamma   90.00
#
_symmetry.space_group_name_H-M   'P 1'
#
loop_
_entity.id
_entity.type
_entity.pdbx_description
1 polymer ?
#
loop_
_entity_poly.entity_id
_entity_poly.type
_entity_poly.pdbx_seq_one_letter_code
_entity_poly.pdbx_strand_id
1 'polypeptide(L)'
;MVIVLAGCATPPPLQAPVSAVVETNPEKPARDAEAVGDYGAAARAWQALAAASATPAREAYQLNAAAAWLAAGDATSSLALLGQIDVAPLTDELIARKQILLARLALGRGAADAAATALERAFRERILVLDGAMGT
;
A
#
# COMPACT_ATOMS: atom_id res chain seq x y z
N MET A 1 -69.54 13.71 22.86
CA MET A 1 -68.85 14.99 22.65
C MET A 1 -67.36 14.70 22.77
N VAL A 2 -66.64 14.79 21.64
CA VAL A 2 -65.24 14.36 21.47
C VAL A 2 -64.40 15.63 21.42
N ILE A 3 -63.37 15.72 22.26
CA ILE A 3 -62.40 16.83 22.27
C ILE A 3 -61.05 16.22 21.88
N VAL A 4 -60.60 16.50 20.66
CA VAL A 4 -59.29 16.12 20.13
C VAL A 4 -58.38 17.34 20.32
N LEU A 5 -57.40 17.25 21.21
CA LEU A 5 -56.34 18.25 21.31
C LEU A 5 -55.24 17.91 20.29
N ALA A 6 -55.20 18.68 19.20
CA ALA A 6 -54.10 18.67 18.25
C ALA A 6 -52.90 19.44 18.83
N GLY A 7 -51.90 18.71 19.31
CA GLY A 7 -50.59 19.28 19.61
C GLY A 7 -49.78 19.45 18.33
N CYS A 8 -49.49 20.69 17.94
CA CYS A 8 -48.50 20.98 16.90
C CYS A 8 -47.10 20.66 17.45
N ALA A 9 -46.53 19.53 17.04
CA ALA A 9 -45.12 19.24 17.22
C ALA A 9 -44.32 20.06 16.19
N THR A 10 -43.56 21.05 16.65
CA THR A 10 -42.54 21.73 15.83
C THR A 10 -41.31 20.81 15.77
N PRO A 11 -40.94 20.25 14.61
CA PRO A 11 -39.74 19.43 14.51
C PRO A 11 -38.49 20.33 14.68
N PRO A 12 -37.47 19.89 15.44
CA PRO A 12 -36.22 20.61 15.53
C PRO A 12 -35.57 20.70 14.14
N PRO A 13 -34.88 21.81 13.81
CA PRO A 13 -34.16 21.90 12.56
C PRO A 13 -33.15 20.75 12.48
N LEU A 14 -33.24 19.93 11.43
CA LEU A 14 -32.21 18.96 11.10
C LEU A 14 -30.89 19.74 10.98
N GLN A 15 -30.02 19.57 11.96
CA GLN A 15 -28.62 19.93 11.80
C GLN A 15 -28.12 19.04 10.66
N ALA A 16 -27.92 19.65 9.48
CA ALA A 16 -27.16 19.01 8.41
C ALA A 16 -25.87 18.50 9.06
N PRO A 17 -25.51 17.21 8.90
CA PRO A 17 -24.27 16.71 9.44
C PRO A 17 -23.18 17.59 8.84
N VAL A 18 -22.56 18.40 9.70
CA VAL A 18 -21.33 19.10 9.37
C VAL A 18 -20.38 17.96 9.07
N SER A 19 -20.11 17.71 7.78
CA SER A 19 -19.13 16.75 7.34
C SER A 19 -17.84 17.14 8.04
N ALA A 20 -17.54 16.47 9.15
CA ALA A 20 -16.21 16.45 9.68
C ALA A 20 -15.39 15.86 8.55
N VAL A 21 -14.66 16.72 7.83
CA VAL A 21 -13.55 16.29 7.00
C VAL A 21 -12.55 15.77 8.02
N VAL A 22 -12.77 14.53 8.45
CA VAL A 22 -11.74 13.75 9.10
C VAL A 22 -10.71 13.66 8.00
N GLU A 23 -9.59 14.36 8.18
CA GLU A 23 -8.40 14.13 7.38
C GLU A 23 -7.91 12.73 7.71
N THR A 24 -8.62 11.74 7.18
CA THR A 24 -8.31 10.34 7.32
C THR A 24 -7.13 10.13 6.42
N ASN A 25 -5.93 10.08 6.99
CA ASN A 25 -4.78 9.50 6.32
C ASN A 25 -5.24 8.12 5.78
N PRO A 26 -5.35 7.96 4.45
CA PRO A 26 -5.95 6.77 3.85
C PRO A 26 -5.09 5.52 4.13
N GLU A 27 -3.81 5.71 4.47
CA GLU A 27 -2.88 4.64 4.83
C GLU A 27 -3.03 4.13 6.26
N LYS A 28 -3.71 4.89 7.14
CA LYS A 28 -3.81 4.58 8.56
C LYS A 28 -4.28 3.14 8.84
N PRO A 29 -5.33 2.61 8.19
CA PRO A 29 -5.76 1.23 8.44
C PRO A 29 -4.68 0.19 8.13
N ALA A 30 -3.92 0.40 7.07
CA ALA A 30 -2.84 -0.52 6.68
C ALA A 30 -1.69 -0.45 7.69
N ARG A 31 -1.31 0.77 8.11
CA ARG A 31 -0.25 1.01 9.11
C ARG A 31 -0.61 0.46 10.49
N ASP A 32 -1.85 0.66 10.94
CA ASP A 32 -2.32 0.14 12.22
C ASP A 32 -2.29 -1.40 12.22
N ALA A 33 -2.67 -2.04 11.11
CA ALA A 33 -2.59 -3.49 10.94
C ALA A 33 -1.13 -4.00 10.95
N GLU A 34 -0.20 -3.31 10.25
CA GLU A 34 1.24 -3.61 10.32
C GLU A 34 1.78 -3.51 11.76
N ALA A 35 1.35 -2.49 12.51
CA ALA A 35 1.83 -2.22 13.86
C ALA A 35 1.42 -3.30 14.88
N VAL A 36 0.26 -3.95 14.69
CA VAL A 36 -0.20 -5.07 15.53
C VAL A 36 0.23 -6.44 15.00
N GLY A 37 0.97 -6.48 13.89
CA GLY A 37 1.42 -7.72 13.25
C GLY A 37 0.36 -8.44 12.42
N ASP A 38 -0.80 -7.82 12.18
CA ASP A 38 -1.81 -8.36 11.25
C ASP A 38 -1.44 -7.99 9.81
N TYR A 39 -0.42 -8.68 9.30
CA TYR A 39 0.11 -8.42 7.97
C TYR A 39 -0.87 -8.81 6.85
N GLY A 40 -1.81 -9.72 7.11
CA GLY A 40 -2.86 -10.09 6.15
C GLY A 40 -3.94 -9.02 6.01
N ALA A 41 -4.33 -8.35 7.12
CA ALA A 41 -5.19 -7.17 7.05
C ALA A 41 -4.45 -5.98 6.41
N ALA A 42 -3.18 -5.76 6.77
CA ALA A 42 -2.36 -4.71 6.17
C ALA A 42 -2.26 -4.86 4.65
N ALA A 43 -1.97 -6.07 4.16
CA ALA A 43 -1.85 -6.31 2.73
C ALA A 43 -3.14 -6.00 1.96
N ARG A 44 -4.30 -6.42 2.48
CA ARG A 44 -5.60 -6.11 1.89
C ARG A 44 -5.91 -4.62 1.90
N ALA A 45 -5.58 -3.90 2.98
CA ALA A 45 -5.76 -2.46 3.06
C ALA A 45 -4.88 -1.72 2.03
N TRP A 46 -3.62 -2.12 1.87
CA TRP A 46 -2.74 -1.60 0.83
C TRP A 46 -3.26 -1.88 -0.58
N GLN A 47 -3.81 -3.08 -0.83
CA GLN A 47 -4.40 -3.41 -2.13
C GLN A 47 -5.64 -2.56 -2.44
N ALA A 48 -6.47 -2.27 -1.43
CA ALA A 48 -7.60 -1.36 -1.60
C ALA A 48 -7.15 0.06 -2.00
N LEU A 49 -6.07 0.55 -1.38
CA LEU A 49 -5.48 1.85 -1.74
C LEU A 49 -4.89 1.83 -3.15
N ALA A 50 -4.19 0.76 -3.53
CA ALA A 50 -3.68 0.61 -4.89
C ALA A 50 -4.80 0.64 -5.93
N ALA A 51 -5.91 -0.07 -5.67
CA ALA A 51 -7.06 -0.12 -6.57
C ALA A 51 -7.74 1.24 -6.76
N ALA A 52 -7.70 2.10 -5.73
CA ALA A 52 -8.24 3.45 -5.77
C ALA A 52 -7.27 4.51 -6.32
N SER A 53 -6.00 4.14 -6.59
CA SER A 53 -4.96 5.08 -6.94
C SER A 53 -4.60 5.04 -8.43
N ALA A 54 -4.13 6.18 -8.94
CA ALA A 54 -3.47 6.28 -10.22
C ALA A 54 -1.96 5.98 -10.09
N THR A 55 -1.33 5.62 -11.20
CA THR A 55 0.12 5.53 -11.31
C THR A 55 0.75 6.91 -11.09
N PRO A 56 1.86 7.05 -10.33
CA PRO A 56 2.72 6.01 -9.76
C PRO A 56 2.36 5.55 -8.32
N ALA A 57 1.36 6.19 -7.68
CA ALA A 57 0.99 5.88 -6.30
C ALA A 57 0.42 4.46 -6.16
N ARG A 58 -0.31 4.00 -7.17
CA ARG A 58 -0.80 2.62 -7.28
C ARG A 58 0.31 1.60 -7.05
N GLU A 59 1.43 1.75 -7.75
CA GLU A 59 2.52 0.79 -7.72
C GLU A 59 3.26 0.82 -6.37
N ALA A 60 3.40 2.00 -5.76
CA ALA A 60 3.94 2.11 -4.40
C ALA A 60 3.06 1.37 -3.38
N TYR A 61 1.73 1.48 -3.50
CA TYR A 61 0.79 0.72 -2.66
C TYR A 61 0.81 -0.78 -2.96
N GLN A 62 0.96 -1.19 -4.22
CA GLN A 62 1.17 -2.60 -4.58
C GLN A 62 2.45 -3.16 -3.95
N LEU A 63 3.54 -2.39 -3.89
CA LEU A 63 4.77 -2.80 -3.20
C LEU A 63 4.58 -2.92 -1.70
N ASN A 64 3.83 -2.02 -1.06
CA ASN A 64 3.48 -2.14 0.36
C ASN A 64 2.66 -3.41 0.62
N ALA A 65 1.64 -3.68 -0.22
CA ALA A 65 0.84 -4.89 -0.13
C ALA A 65 1.68 -6.16 -0.31
N ALA A 66 2.60 -6.18 -1.28
CA ALA A 66 3.49 -7.32 -1.50
C ALA A 66 4.44 -7.56 -0.32
N ALA A 67 4.94 -6.49 0.30
CA ALA A 67 5.76 -6.57 1.50
C ALA A 67 4.97 -7.12 2.70
N ALA A 68 3.72 -6.68 2.87
CA ALA A 68 2.83 -7.17 3.92
C ALA A 68 2.47 -8.66 3.69
N TRP A 69 2.16 -9.09 2.47
CA TRP A 69 1.96 -10.51 2.18
C TRP A 69 3.18 -11.37 2.50
N LEU A 70 4.38 -10.87 2.18
CA LEU A 70 5.62 -11.54 2.53
C LEU A 70 5.81 -11.66 4.05
N ALA A 71 5.51 -10.59 4.80
CA ALA A 71 5.57 -10.59 6.26
C ALA A 71 4.51 -11.52 6.89
N ALA A 72 3.36 -11.70 6.23
CA ALA A 72 2.34 -12.67 6.63
C ALA A 72 2.74 -14.13 6.34
N GLY A 73 3.88 -14.37 5.69
CA GLY A 73 4.31 -15.70 5.24
C GLY A 73 3.65 -16.17 3.94
N ASP A 74 2.81 -15.33 3.31
CA ASP A 74 2.19 -15.64 2.01
C ASP A 74 3.07 -15.20 0.84
N ALA A 75 4.11 -16.00 0.62
CA ALA A 75 5.05 -15.80 -0.49
C ALA A 75 4.38 -15.92 -1.87
N THR A 76 3.24 -16.61 -1.97
CA THR A 76 2.50 -16.80 -3.22
C THR A 76 1.80 -15.50 -3.62
N SER A 77 1.02 -14.92 -2.70
CA SER A 77 0.34 -13.65 -2.92
C SER A 77 1.32 -12.51 -3.14
N SER A 78 2.43 -12.49 -2.39
CA SER A 78 3.50 -11.51 -2.58
C SER A 78 4.10 -11.59 -3.99
N LEU A 79 4.50 -12.79 -4.44
CA LEU A 79 5.07 -12.97 -5.79
C LEU A 79 4.07 -12.62 -6.89
N ALA A 80 2.82 -13.05 -6.75
CA ALA A 80 1.77 -12.77 -7.74
C ALA A 80 1.57 -11.27 -7.92
N LEU A 81 1.57 -10.51 -6.83
CA LEU A 81 1.42 -9.06 -6.87
C LEU A 81 2.66 -8.38 -7.49
N LEU A 82 3.88 -8.78 -7.10
CA LEU A 82 5.12 -8.25 -7.68
C LEU A 82 5.21 -8.50 -9.19
N GLY A 83 4.68 -9.62 -9.68
CA GLY A 83 4.60 -9.94 -11.10
C GLY A 83 3.68 -9.01 -11.91
N GLN A 84 2.71 -8.36 -11.26
CA GLN A 84 1.72 -7.47 -11.91
C GLN A 84 2.17 -6.00 -11.93
N ILE A 85 3.15 -5.62 -11.12
CA ILE A 85 3.62 -4.24 -11.04
C ILE A 85 4.35 -3.89 -12.33
N ASP A 86 3.79 -2.96 -13.09
CA ASP A 86 4.47 -2.35 -14.23
C ASP A 86 5.70 -1.58 -13.74
N VAL A 87 6.83 -1.81 -14.40
CA VAL A 87 8.11 -1.19 -14.07
C VAL A 87 8.36 0.10 -14.84
N ALA A 88 7.68 0.29 -15.97
CA ALA A 88 7.85 1.46 -16.82
C ALA A 88 7.59 2.80 -16.10
N PRO A 89 6.60 2.92 -15.19
CA PRO A 89 6.36 4.18 -14.49
C PRO A 89 7.08 4.29 -13.14
N LEU A 90 7.89 3.30 -12.75
CA LEU A 90 8.53 3.30 -11.44
C LEU A 90 9.74 4.22 -11.39
N THR A 91 9.91 4.89 -10.26
CA THR A 91 11.17 5.52 -9.91
C THR A 91 12.22 4.45 -9.55
N ASP A 92 13.50 4.81 -9.63
CA ASP A 92 14.62 3.93 -9.26
C ASP A 92 14.46 3.35 -7.84
N GLU A 93 13.92 4.15 -6.92
CA GLU A 93 13.62 3.71 -5.55
C GLU A 93 12.58 2.57 -5.53
N LEU A 94 11.49 2.70 -6.27
CA LEU A 94 10.44 1.69 -6.33
C LEU A 94 10.92 0.43 -7.07
N ILE A 95 11.76 0.59 -8.10
CA ILE A 95 12.44 -0.53 -8.77
C ILE A 95 13.30 -1.28 -7.77
N ALA A 96 14.19 -0.59 -7.05
CA ALA A 96 15.05 -1.20 -6.04
C ALA A 96 14.24 -1.93 -4.96
N ARG A 97 13.14 -1.32 -4.49
CA ARG A 97 12.23 -1.93 -3.52
C ARG A 97 11.58 -3.20 -4.04
N LYS A 98 11.12 -3.22 -5.30
CA LYS A 98 10.61 -4.44 -5.96
C LYS A 98 11.67 -5.54 -5.98
N GLN A 99 12.90 -5.22 -6.36
CA GLN A 99 13.99 -6.18 -6.43
C GLN A 99 14.38 -6.74 -5.06
N ILE A 100 14.39 -5.92 -4.01
CA ILE A 100 14.63 -6.39 -2.63
C ILE A 100 13.56 -7.40 -2.19
N LEU A 101 12.28 -7.16 -2.53
CA LEU A 101 11.20 -8.10 -2.22
C LEU A 101 11.34 -9.42 -2.98
N LEU A 102 11.70 -9.37 -4.27
CA LEU A 102 12.00 -10.56 -5.07
C LEU A 102 13.19 -11.35 -4.50
N ALA A 103 14.23 -10.67 -4.04
CA ALA A 103 15.38 -11.31 -3.40
C ALA A 103 14.98 -12.05 -2.12
N ARG A 104 14.17 -11.42 -1.27
CA ARG A 104 13.67 -12.04 -0.03
C ARG A 104 12.82 -13.28 -0.32
N LEU A 105 11.96 -13.22 -1.34
CA LEU A 105 11.18 -14.38 -1.80
C LEU A 105 12.09 -15.52 -2.28
N ALA A 106 13.15 -15.20 -3.03
CA ALA A 106 14.12 -16.20 -3.50
C ALA A 106 14.89 -16.83 -2.33
N LEU A 107 15.32 -16.04 -1.35
CA LEU A 107 15.97 -16.55 -0.13
C LEU A 107 15.06 -17.50 0.65
N GLY A 108 13.79 -17.15 0.82
CA GLY A 108 12.81 -18.01 1.49
C GLY A 108 12.58 -19.36 0.80
N ARG A 109 12.96 -19.48 -0.48
CA ARG A 109 12.88 -20.71 -1.28
C ARG A 109 14.22 -21.43 -1.42
N GLY A 110 15.28 -20.96 -0.78
CA GLY A 110 16.64 -21.49 -0.94
C GLY A 110 17.29 -21.19 -2.29
N ALA A 111 16.73 -20.28 -3.09
CA ALA A 111 17.24 -19.91 -4.41
C ALA A 111 18.26 -18.76 -4.30
N ALA A 112 19.45 -19.05 -3.74
CA ALA A 112 20.47 -18.05 -3.45
C ALA A 112 20.93 -17.25 -4.68
N ASP A 113 21.11 -17.91 -5.84
CA ASP A 113 21.56 -17.25 -7.08
C ASP A 113 20.52 -16.23 -7.60
N ALA A 114 19.24 -16.58 -7.52
CA ALA A 114 18.14 -15.68 -7.88
C ALA A 114 18.05 -14.49 -6.92
N ALA A 115 18.32 -14.71 -5.62
CA ALA A 115 18.38 -13.64 -4.64
C ALA A 115 19.53 -12.67 -4.91
N ALA A 116 20.73 -13.19 -5.21
CA ALA A 116 21.90 -12.38 -5.54
C ALA A 116 21.64 -11.52 -6.79
N THR A 117 21.10 -12.12 -7.86
CA THR A 117 20.75 -11.41 -9.09
C THR A 117 19.75 -10.27 -8.83
N ALA A 118 18.73 -10.52 -8.01
CA ALA A 118 17.76 -9.48 -7.66
C ALA A 118 18.40 -8.35 -6.83
N LEU A 119 19.27 -8.66 -5.87
CA LEU A 119 19.99 -7.65 -5.09
C LEU A 119 20.94 -6.81 -5.97
N GLU A 120 21.68 -7.42 -6.88
CA GLU A 120 22.52 -6.70 -7.84
C GLU A 120 21.72 -5.69 -8.66
N ARG A 121 20.52 -6.07 -9.12
CA ARG A 121 19.61 -5.14 -9.80
C ARG A 121 19.16 -4.00 -8.89
N ALA A 122 18.86 -4.29 -7.62
CA ALA A 122 18.48 -3.26 -6.65
C ALA A 122 19.59 -2.23 -6.42
N PHE A 123 20.86 -2.68 -6.38
CA PHE A 123 22.00 -1.81 -6.10
C PHE A 123 22.55 -1.10 -7.35
N ARG A 124 22.34 -1.65 -8.54
CA ARG A 124 22.74 -1.03 -9.81
C ARG A 124 22.11 0.36 -9.99
N GLU A 125 20.82 0.47 -9.71
CA GLU A 125 20.08 1.74 -9.85
C GLU A 125 20.59 2.82 -8.87
N ARG A 126 21.15 2.41 -7.72
CA ARG A 126 21.69 3.34 -6.74
C ARG A 126 23.06 3.91 -7.13
N ILE A 127 23.83 3.21 -7.97
CA ILE A 127 25.14 3.69 -8.44
C ILE A 127 24.97 4.75 -9.54
N LEU A 128 24.00 4.58 -10.43
CA LEU A 128 23.73 5.55 -11.52
C LEU A 128 23.30 6.92 -11.00
N VAL A 129 22.54 6.97 -9.89
CA VAL A 129 22.16 8.24 -9.23
C VAL A 129 23.36 8.97 -8.62
N LEU A 130 24.38 8.24 -8.14
CA LEU A 130 25.56 8.85 -7.52
C LEU A 130 26.57 9.39 -8.55
N ASP A 131 26.72 8.73 -9.70
CA ASP A 131 27.57 9.22 -10.79
C ASP A 131 26.99 10.48 -11.47
N GLY A 132 25.65 10.60 -11.56
CA GLY A 132 25.00 11.81 -12.08
C GLY A 132 25.15 13.05 -11.20
N ALA A 133 25.43 12.88 -9.90
CA ALA A 133 25.57 13.98 -8.94
C ALA A 133 27.00 14.53 -8.82
N MET A 134 28.00 13.87 -9.45
CA MET A 134 29.40 14.33 -9.48
C MET A 134 29.79 15.01 -10.80
N GLY A 135 28.83 15.23 -11.71
CA GLY A 135 29.05 15.69 -13.09
C GLY A 135 28.52 17.09 -13.44
N THR A 136 28.41 18.03 -12.49
CA THR A 136 28.10 19.45 -12.77
C THR A 136 28.94 20.39 -11.94
#